data_AF-A0A4Q6B5R1-F1
#
_entry.id   AF-A0A4Q6B5R1-F1
#
_cell.length_a   1.000
_cell.length_b   1.000
_cell.length_c   1.000
_cell.angle_alpha   90.00
_cell.angle_beta   90.00
_cell.angle_gamma   90.00
#
_symmetry.space_group_name_H-M   'P 1'
#
loop_
_entity.id
_entity.type
_entity.pdbx_description
1 polymer ?
#
loop_
_entity_poly.entity_id
_entity_poly.type
_entity_poly.pdbx_seq_one_letter_code
_entity_poly.pdbx_strand_id
1 'polypeptide(L)'
;MALAACGGAPPAGEPARPSAPPAASNAQPPTTKTALAALDVDPVAVALGRTQPGSSDDAASLAKARTGVKQLCDEGLAKADALLAAIRLAGKKPDAELRWDNTIALLDQAHLALRNGGDFPGLLAVAHPDEQTREIAKACEPKTEKLETGMWLDAEVAAVVKRYAAKKEQLSPPRARLLERVLRDFRRNGLDLEPAKQARIRELNELITKGAQDFDSNIAASKLFIDATPAELEGLPAEWLAAHPAGPNGTIRVSTDYPDYFPVITYAKNRSVALALYKQFDNRAADKNLALLDRILALRHEKAKLLGYATWADYVIEPRMAKDAKTVAGFLEGLRKHSAKKAAVELA
;
A
#
# COMPACT_ATOMS: atom_id res chain seq x y z
N MET A 1 -41.53 51.88 -12.74
CA MET A 1 -42.37 53.07 -12.54
C MET A 1 -43.33 52.77 -11.38
N ALA A 2 -43.21 53.52 -10.27
CA ALA A 2 -44.07 53.57 -9.06
C ALA A 2 -44.27 52.27 -8.24
N LEU A 3 -43.68 52.13 -7.03
CA LEU A 3 -44.20 52.53 -5.68
C LEU A 3 -45.12 51.43 -5.08
N ALA A 4 -45.09 51.00 -3.80
CA ALA A 4 -44.66 51.53 -2.50
C ALA A 4 -44.36 50.33 -1.56
N ALA A 5 -43.36 50.27 -0.65
CA ALA A 5 -43.03 51.09 0.52
C ALA A 5 -44.02 51.00 1.72
N CYS A 6 -43.64 50.20 2.73
CA CYS A 6 -43.69 50.40 4.20
C CYS A 6 -43.09 49.12 4.83
N GLY A 7 -42.07 49.08 5.68
CA GLY A 7 -41.37 50.11 6.44
C GLY A 7 -41.40 49.77 7.94
N GLY A 8 -40.37 49.08 8.45
CA GLY A 8 -39.83 49.29 9.80
C GLY A 8 -40.09 48.24 10.89
N ALA A 9 -39.06 47.44 11.21
CA ALA A 9 -38.41 47.31 12.53
C ALA A 9 -37.45 46.09 12.52
N PRO A 10 -36.24 46.17 13.14
CA PRO A 10 -35.25 45.10 13.10
C PRO A 10 -35.68 43.91 13.96
N PRO A 11 -35.38 42.65 13.59
CA PRO A 11 -35.72 41.51 14.43
C PRO A 11 -34.93 41.55 15.74
N ALA A 12 -35.66 41.36 16.83
CA ALA A 12 -35.14 41.12 18.16
C ALA A 12 -34.27 39.86 18.20
N GLY A 13 -33.17 39.94 18.96
CA GLY A 13 -32.53 38.84 19.66
C GLY A 13 -32.16 37.61 18.82
N GLU A 14 -30.90 37.56 18.38
CA GLU A 14 -30.26 36.27 18.07
C GLU A 14 -30.34 35.39 19.34
N PRO A 15 -30.91 34.17 19.28
CA PRO A 15 -30.84 33.26 20.42
C PRO A 15 -29.37 32.93 20.67
N ALA A 16 -28.94 33.08 21.92
CA ALA A 16 -27.58 32.75 22.35
C ALA A 16 -27.23 31.33 21.89
N ARG A 17 -26.13 31.20 21.14
CA ARG A 17 -25.54 29.90 20.82
C ARG A 17 -25.29 29.16 22.13
N PRO A 18 -25.61 27.86 22.25
CA PRO A 18 -25.21 27.09 23.42
C PRO A 18 -23.69 27.20 23.56
N SER A 19 -23.25 27.68 24.73
CA SER A 19 -21.83 27.74 25.08
C SER A 19 -21.21 26.37 24.87
N ALA A 20 -20.05 26.33 24.19
CA ALA A 20 -19.25 25.13 24.10
C ALA A 20 -19.03 24.55 25.51
N PRO A 21 -19.15 23.22 25.71
CA PRO A 21 -18.82 22.62 26.99
C PRO A 21 -17.38 23.00 27.37
N PRO A 22 -17.09 23.24 28.66
CA PRO A 22 -15.73 23.59 29.09
C PRO A 22 -14.77 22.53 28.57
N ALA A 23 -13.64 22.99 28.03
CA ALA A 23 -12.58 22.12 27.54
C ALA A 23 -12.32 21.04 28.59
N ALA A 24 -12.66 19.80 28.27
CA ALA A 24 -12.29 18.67 29.09
C ALA A 24 -10.77 18.75 29.23
N SER A 25 -10.31 18.88 30.47
CA SER A 25 -8.90 18.77 30.81
C SER A 25 -8.32 17.60 30.05
N ASN A 26 -7.35 17.87 29.17
CA ASN A 26 -6.53 16.86 28.51
C ASN A 26 -5.62 16.20 29.56
N ALA A 27 -6.22 15.59 30.58
CA ALA A 27 -5.56 14.58 31.37
C ALA A 27 -5.37 13.40 30.43
N GLN A 28 -4.16 13.32 29.86
CA GLN A 28 -3.67 12.15 29.16
C GLN A 28 -4.05 10.92 30.00
N PRO A 29 -4.77 9.93 29.45
CA PRO A 29 -4.97 8.68 30.16
C PRO A 29 -3.58 8.16 30.58
N PRO A 30 -3.45 7.59 31.79
CA PRO A 30 -2.16 7.12 32.28
C PRO A 30 -1.56 6.25 31.18
N THR A 31 -0.40 6.66 30.71
CA THR A 31 0.38 5.90 29.74
C THR A 31 0.77 4.61 30.43
N THR A 32 -0.06 3.58 30.29
CA THR A 32 0.40 2.21 30.47
C THR A 32 1.58 2.11 29.52
N LYS A 33 2.79 2.08 30.07
CA LYS A 33 4.00 1.80 29.32
C LYS A 33 3.77 0.43 28.69
N THR A 34 3.24 0.41 27.47
CA THR A 34 3.38 -0.74 26.61
C THR A 34 4.88 -0.93 26.53
N ALA A 35 5.39 -2.02 27.10
CA ALA A 35 6.80 -2.35 27.05
C ALA A 35 7.17 -2.65 25.60
N LEU A 36 7.31 -1.60 24.79
CA LEU A 36 8.27 -1.60 23.69
C LEU A 36 9.59 -1.81 24.40
N ALA A 37 10.10 -3.05 24.36
CA ALA A 37 11.49 -3.30 24.67
C ALA A 37 12.29 -2.24 23.89
N ALA A 38 13.18 -1.54 24.57
CA ALA A 38 14.13 -0.67 23.88
C ALA A 38 14.78 -1.52 22.79
N LEU A 39 14.74 -1.06 21.54
CA LEU A 39 15.51 -1.72 20.49
C LEU A 39 16.96 -1.75 20.99
N ASP A 40 17.58 -2.93 21.02
CA ASP A 40 18.98 -3.08 21.49
C ASP A 40 19.96 -2.20 20.68
N VAL A 41 19.53 -1.73 19.51
CA VAL A 41 20.28 -0.87 18.60
C VAL A 41 19.34 0.14 17.94
N ASP A 42 19.73 1.41 17.88
CA ASP A 42 19.00 2.46 17.16
C ASP A 42 19.29 2.34 15.64
N PRO A 43 18.32 1.93 14.80
CA PRO A 43 18.53 1.78 13.36
C PRO A 43 18.90 3.10 12.68
N VAL A 44 18.46 4.25 13.21
CA VAL A 44 18.81 5.57 12.69
C VAL A 44 20.30 5.82 12.89
N ALA A 45 20.80 5.55 14.10
CA ALA A 45 22.21 5.74 14.42
C ALA A 45 23.09 4.82 13.55
N VAL A 46 22.75 3.54 13.44
CA VAL A 46 23.51 2.57 12.61
C VAL A 46 23.55 3.00 11.16
N ALA A 47 22.41 3.36 10.57
CA ALA A 47 22.35 3.74 9.17
C ALA A 47 23.12 5.03 8.86
N LEU A 48 23.21 5.95 9.82
CA LEU A 48 24.06 7.13 9.69
C LEU A 48 25.54 6.85 10.00
N GLY A 49 25.89 5.61 10.37
CA GLY A 49 27.24 5.23 10.80
C GLY A 49 27.65 5.93 12.10
N ARG A 50 26.69 6.20 12.97
CA ARG A 50 26.85 6.94 14.24
C ARG A 50 26.45 6.05 15.42
N THR A 51 26.95 6.39 16.61
CA THR A 51 26.54 5.76 17.88
C THR A 51 25.45 6.54 18.62
N GLN A 52 25.14 7.76 18.16
CA GLN A 52 24.04 8.61 18.66
C GLN A 52 23.39 9.42 17.52
N PRO A 53 22.13 9.85 17.69
CA PRO A 53 21.44 10.72 16.74
C PRO A 53 22.13 12.09 16.55
N GLY A 54 22.06 12.64 15.32
CA GLY A 54 22.59 13.97 14.97
C GLY A 54 22.65 14.15 13.46
N SER A 55 22.81 15.38 12.97
CA SER A 55 22.93 15.70 11.54
C SER A 55 24.22 16.46 11.25
N SER A 56 24.95 16.05 10.22
CA SER A 56 26.07 16.78 9.60
C SER A 56 26.24 16.24 8.19
N ASP A 57 26.42 17.15 7.23
CA ASP A 57 26.52 16.83 5.80
C ASP A 57 27.96 16.92 5.28
N ASP A 58 28.94 16.89 6.19
CA ASP A 58 30.34 16.84 5.81
C ASP A 58 30.69 15.50 5.12
N ALA A 59 31.77 15.50 4.33
CA ALA A 59 32.17 14.34 3.55
C ALA A 59 32.42 13.08 4.41
N ALA A 60 32.91 13.25 5.65
CA ALA A 60 33.14 12.14 6.57
C ALA A 60 31.82 11.53 7.05
N SER A 61 30.80 12.36 7.27
CA SER A 61 29.46 11.96 7.68
C SER A 61 28.71 11.27 6.55
N LEU A 62 28.87 11.73 5.30
CA LEU A 62 28.33 11.04 4.13
C LEU A 62 28.97 9.67 3.92
N ALA A 63 30.29 9.54 4.08
CA ALA A 63 30.98 8.24 4.00
C ALA A 63 30.50 7.27 5.10
N LYS A 64 30.27 7.78 6.32
CA LYS A 64 29.68 7.02 7.42
C LYS A 64 28.25 6.58 7.11
N ALA A 65 27.42 7.46 6.54
CA ALA A 65 26.05 7.11 6.14
C ALA A 65 26.05 6.00 5.08
N ARG A 66 26.82 6.13 3.99
CA ARG A 66 26.94 5.08 2.96
C ARG A 66 27.30 3.71 3.53
N THR A 67 28.26 3.69 4.47
CA THR A 67 28.68 2.45 5.15
C THR A 67 27.59 1.94 6.09
N GLY A 68 27.01 2.84 6.89
CA GLY A 68 26.00 2.54 7.88
C GLY A 68 24.71 1.97 7.28
N VAL A 69 24.22 2.54 6.17
CA VAL A 69 23.05 2.02 5.44
C VAL A 69 23.28 0.58 5.02
N LYS A 70 24.41 0.32 4.37
CA LYS A 70 24.77 -1.02 3.92
C LYS A 70 24.89 -1.98 5.10
N GLN A 71 25.53 -1.54 6.19
CA GLN A 71 25.69 -2.33 7.41
C GLN A 71 24.34 -2.67 8.04
N LEU A 72 23.46 -1.70 8.26
CA LEU A 72 22.14 -1.93 8.84
C LEU A 72 21.33 -2.96 8.04
N CYS A 73 21.38 -2.84 6.72
CA CYS A 73 20.72 -3.72 5.78
C CYS A 73 21.29 -5.15 5.85
N ASP A 74 22.60 -5.31 5.68
CA ASP A 74 23.22 -6.64 5.69
C ASP A 74 23.14 -7.32 7.08
N GLU A 75 23.30 -6.57 8.17
CA GLU A 75 23.18 -7.09 9.54
C GLU A 75 21.73 -7.43 9.91
N GLY A 76 20.76 -6.61 9.51
CA GLY A 76 19.34 -6.88 9.72
C GLY A 76 18.91 -8.17 9.03
N LEU A 77 19.33 -8.38 7.77
CA LEU A 77 19.11 -9.61 7.02
C LEU A 77 19.79 -10.81 7.69
N ALA A 78 21.07 -10.70 8.05
CA ALA A 78 21.83 -11.77 8.69
C ALA A 78 21.21 -12.17 10.05
N LYS A 79 20.76 -11.20 10.85
CA LYS A 79 20.09 -11.44 12.12
C LYS A 79 18.76 -12.14 11.92
N ALA A 80 17.94 -11.70 10.96
CA ALA A 80 16.68 -12.35 10.62
C ALA A 80 16.90 -13.81 10.19
N ASP A 81 17.86 -14.07 9.30
CA ASP A 81 18.20 -15.43 8.85
C ASP A 81 18.67 -16.33 10.00
N ALA A 82 19.51 -15.81 10.89
CA ALA A 82 19.97 -16.56 12.06
C ALA A 82 18.82 -16.93 13.02
N LEU A 83 17.88 -16.02 13.23
CA LEU A 83 16.69 -16.25 14.07
C LEU A 83 15.75 -17.28 13.44
N LEU A 84 15.54 -17.23 12.11
CA LEU A 84 14.79 -18.25 11.38
C LEU A 84 15.48 -19.62 11.46
N ALA A 85 16.80 -19.68 11.32
CA ALA A 85 17.57 -20.91 11.51
C ALA A 85 17.43 -21.47 12.93
N ALA A 86 17.41 -20.62 13.95
CA ALA A 86 17.19 -21.03 15.34
C ALA A 86 15.79 -21.64 15.54
N ILE A 87 14.75 -21.12 14.88
CA ILE A 87 13.41 -21.72 14.90
C ILE A 87 13.43 -23.12 14.25
N ARG A 88 14.08 -23.27 13.10
CA ARG A 88 14.23 -24.59 12.44
C ARG A 88 14.94 -25.60 13.34
N LEU A 89 15.98 -25.17 14.05
CA LEU A 89 16.68 -26.00 15.05
C LEU A 89 15.78 -26.37 16.24
N ALA A 90 14.97 -25.44 16.75
CA ALA A 90 13.98 -25.75 17.79
C ALA A 90 12.97 -26.80 17.30
N GLY A 91 12.62 -26.78 16.01
CA GLY A 91 11.79 -27.79 15.36
C GLY A 91 12.35 -29.20 15.38
N LYS A 92 13.66 -29.40 15.57
CA LYS A 92 14.26 -30.75 15.69
C LYS A 92 14.08 -31.36 17.08
N LYS A 93 13.57 -30.58 18.05
CA LYS A 93 13.35 -31.01 19.43
C LYS A 93 11.92 -31.53 19.65
N PRO A 94 11.66 -32.29 20.72
CA PRO A 94 10.32 -32.71 21.10
C PRO A 94 9.38 -31.53 21.40
N ASP A 95 8.07 -31.73 21.23
CA ASP A 95 7.04 -30.69 21.45
C ASP A 95 7.08 -30.09 22.86
N ALA A 96 7.49 -30.88 23.86
CA ALA A 96 7.66 -30.43 25.24
C ALA A 96 8.65 -29.26 25.36
N GLU A 97 9.68 -29.21 24.51
CA GLU A 97 10.73 -28.17 24.53
C GLU A 97 10.38 -26.91 23.72
N LEU A 98 9.30 -26.93 22.94
CA LEU A 98 8.83 -25.75 22.20
C LEU A 98 8.18 -24.76 23.17
N ARG A 99 8.72 -23.55 23.26
CA ARG A 99 8.25 -22.46 24.14
C ARG A 99 7.99 -21.22 23.32
N TRP A 100 7.26 -20.25 23.87
CA TRP A 100 7.09 -18.94 23.25
C TRP A 100 8.44 -18.33 22.80
N ASP A 101 9.43 -18.35 23.68
CA ASP A 101 10.72 -17.67 23.50
C ASP A 101 11.60 -18.25 22.39
N ASN A 102 11.44 -19.54 22.04
CA ASN A 102 12.22 -20.21 20.98
C ASN A 102 11.38 -20.49 19.72
N THR A 103 10.18 -19.93 19.63
CA THR A 103 9.29 -20.06 18.46
C THR A 103 8.77 -18.69 18.03
N ILE A 104 7.63 -18.25 18.56
CA ILE A 104 6.94 -17.02 18.14
C ILE A 104 7.76 -15.77 18.46
N ALA A 105 8.45 -15.74 19.61
CA ALA A 105 9.30 -14.61 19.95
C ALA A 105 10.47 -14.46 18.96
N LEU A 106 11.08 -15.56 18.53
CA LEU A 106 12.15 -15.52 17.53
C LEU A 106 11.63 -15.09 16.17
N LEU A 107 10.41 -15.49 15.80
CA LEU A 107 9.80 -15.07 14.53
C LEU A 107 9.50 -13.56 14.54
N ASP A 108 8.98 -13.05 15.64
CA ASP A 108 8.74 -11.62 15.85
C ASP A 108 10.05 -10.82 15.80
N GLN A 109 11.10 -11.32 16.45
CA GLN A 109 12.44 -10.73 16.40
C GLN A 109 13.07 -10.79 15.00
N ALA A 110 12.85 -11.88 14.26
CA ALA A 110 13.34 -12.02 12.89
C ALA A 110 12.67 -10.99 11.98
N HIS A 111 11.35 -10.84 12.11
CA HIS A 111 10.59 -9.84 11.37
C HIS A 111 11.02 -8.42 11.75
N LEU A 112 11.22 -8.12 13.04
CA LEU A 112 11.72 -6.82 13.48
C LEU A 112 13.12 -6.51 12.93
N ALA A 113 14.04 -7.47 12.96
CA ALA A 113 15.39 -7.31 12.40
C ALA A 113 15.34 -7.03 10.89
N LEU A 114 14.47 -7.74 10.17
CA LEU A 114 14.21 -7.53 8.75
C LEU A 114 13.64 -6.14 8.48
N ARG A 115 12.62 -5.70 9.24
CA ARG A 115 12.02 -4.36 9.11
C ARG A 115 13.03 -3.26 9.38
N ASN A 116 13.86 -3.39 10.41
CA ASN A 116 14.92 -2.41 10.68
C ASN A 116 15.96 -2.36 9.54
N GLY A 117 16.31 -3.52 8.98
CA GLY A 117 17.22 -3.63 7.83
C GLY A 117 16.64 -3.12 6.49
N GLY A 118 15.33 -2.88 6.40
CA GLY A 118 14.66 -2.46 5.17
C GLY A 118 14.02 -1.07 5.23
N ASP A 119 13.25 -0.78 6.29
CA ASP A 119 12.44 0.44 6.38
C ASP A 119 13.30 1.70 6.45
N PHE A 120 14.37 1.68 7.24
CA PHE A 120 15.24 2.84 7.36
C PHE A 120 16.08 3.07 6.09
N PRO A 121 16.70 2.04 5.47
CA PRO A 121 17.25 2.18 4.12
C PRO A 121 16.21 2.67 3.10
N GLY A 122 14.97 2.18 3.14
CA GLY A 122 13.89 2.64 2.27
C GLY A 122 13.60 4.14 2.40
N LEU A 123 13.61 4.70 3.61
CA LEU A 123 13.52 6.14 3.84
C LEU A 123 14.72 6.88 3.23
N LEU A 124 15.93 6.39 3.45
CA LEU A 124 17.14 7.03 2.92
C LEU A 124 17.21 6.98 1.40
N ALA A 125 16.72 5.92 0.77
CA ALA A 125 16.65 5.75 -0.68
C ALA A 125 15.90 6.89 -1.38
N VAL A 126 14.95 7.53 -0.70
CA VAL A 126 14.11 8.60 -1.26
C VAL A 126 14.46 9.99 -0.72
N ALA A 127 14.92 10.10 0.52
CA ALA A 127 15.03 11.40 1.22
C ALA A 127 16.47 11.87 1.45
N HIS A 128 17.48 11.00 1.35
CA HIS A 128 18.85 11.37 1.69
C HIS A 128 19.45 12.35 0.65
N PRO A 129 20.17 13.43 1.05
CA PRO A 129 20.69 14.43 0.11
C PRO A 129 21.76 13.87 -0.85
N ASP A 130 22.61 12.96 -0.38
CA ASP A 130 23.65 12.33 -1.19
C ASP A 130 23.12 11.18 -2.06
N GLU A 131 23.35 11.28 -3.37
CA GLU A 131 22.90 10.32 -4.38
C GLU A 131 23.47 8.91 -4.17
N GLN A 132 24.77 8.80 -3.84
CA GLN A 132 25.39 7.49 -3.64
C GLN A 132 24.78 6.75 -2.44
N THR A 133 24.46 7.47 -1.37
CA THR A 133 23.74 6.90 -0.22
C THR A 133 22.36 6.39 -0.64
N ARG A 134 21.63 7.16 -1.48
CA ARG A 134 20.33 6.72 -2.00
C ARG A 134 20.44 5.43 -2.81
N GLU A 135 21.42 5.33 -3.71
CA GLU A 135 21.61 4.13 -4.55
C GLU A 135 21.98 2.88 -3.72
N ILE A 136 22.84 3.04 -2.71
CA ILE A 136 23.16 1.95 -1.77
C ILE A 136 21.90 1.51 -1.02
N ALA A 137 21.09 2.46 -0.57
CA ALA A 137 19.87 2.18 0.17
C ALA A 137 18.81 1.48 -0.70
N LYS A 138 18.63 1.89 -1.96
CA LYS A 138 17.72 1.24 -2.92
C LYS A 138 18.07 -0.23 -3.15
N ALA A 139 19.36 -0.58 -3.14
CA ALA A 139 19.80 -1.96 -3.34
C ALA A 139 19.37 -2.93 -2.19
N CYS A 140 18.84 -2.41 -1.08
CA CYS A 140 18.36 -3.22 0.03
C CYS A 140 16.94 -3.75 -0.15
N GLU A 141 16.05 -2.99 -0.78
CA GLU A 141 14.64 -3.36 -1.00
C GLU A 141 14.47 -4.77 -1.59
N PRO A 142 15.09 -5.14 -2.73
CA PRO A 142 14.92 -6.47 -3.30
C PRO A 142 15.46 -7.59 -2.40
N LYS A 143 16.46 -7.30 -1.55
CA LYS A 143 17.00 -8.29 -0.60
C LYS A 143 16.02 -8.54 0.54
N THR A 144 15.47 -7.48 1.12
CA THR A 144 14.52 -7.55 2.23
C THR A 144 13.20 -8.18 1.79
N GLU A 145 12.69 -7.83 0.60
CA GLU A 145 11.49 -8.45 0.03
C GLU A 145 11.68 -9.96 -0.20
N LYS A 146 12.85 -10.36 -0.71
CA LYS A 146 13.18 -11.77 -0.90
C LYS A 146 13.18 -12.54 0.41
N LEU A 147 13.79 -11.99 1.47
CA LEU A 147 13.83 -12.64 2.77
C LEU A 147 12.44 -12.65 3.45
N GLU A 148 11.67 -11.57 3.35
CA GLU A 148 10.30 -11.51 3.89
C GLU A 148 9.41 -12.57 3.25
N THR A 149 9.46 -12.65 1.91
CA THR A 149 8.73 -13.65 1.14
C THR A 149 9.17 -15.06 1.53
N GLY A 150 10.48 -15.29 1.64
CA GLY A 150 11.05 -16.56 2.07
C GLY A 150 10.57 -16.98 3.47
N MET A 151 10.56 -16.06 4.43
CA MET A 151 10.10 -16.29 5.80
C MET A 151 8.66 -16.78 5.86
N TRP A 152 7.74 -16.14 5.12
CA TRP A 152 6.33 -16.52 5.11
C TRP A 152 6.02 -17.75 4.25
N LEU A 153 6.94 -18.16 3.38
CA LEU A 153 6.88 -19.38 2.57
C LEU A 153 7.68 -20.56 3.15
N ASP A 154 8.32 -20.37 4.30
CA ASP A 154 9.14 -21.40 4.94
C ASP A 154 8.26 -22.46 5.62
N ALA A 155 8.23 -23.65 5.02
CA ALA A 155 7.44 -24.78 5.51
C ALA A 155 7.96 -25.35 6.84
N GLU A 156 9.27 -25.29 7.11
CA GLU A 156 9.84 -25.75 8.38
C GLU A 156 9.44 -24.82 9.51
N VAL A 157 9.59 -23.50 9.32
CA VAL A 157 9.17 -22.50 10.31
C VAL A 157 7.66 -22.60 10.57
N ALA A 158 6.85 -22.71 9.52
CA ALA A 158 5.41 -22.88 9.67
C ALA A 158 5.05 -24.15 10.45
N ALA A 159 5.74 -25.27 10.22
CA ALA A 159 5.51 -26.52 10.95
C ALA A 159 5.84 -26.38 12.45
N VAL A 160 6.93 -25.70 12.80
CA VAL A 160 7.31 -25.44 14.20
C VAL A 160 6.25 -24.58 14.89
N VAL A 161 5.79 -23.51 14.23
CA VAL A 161 4.75 -22.61 14.76
C VAL A 161 3.45 -23.37 14.99
N LYS A 162 3.03 -24.25 14.08
CA LYS A 162 1.83 -25.08 14.26
C LYS A 162 1.96 -26.07 15.42
N ARG A 163 3.11 -26.74 15.54
CA ARG A 163 3.39 -27.65 16.67
C ARG A 163 3.34 -26.91 18.00
N TYR A 164 3.93 -25.72 18.07
CA TYR A 164 3.82 -24.86 19.25
C TYR A 164 2.36 -24.48 19.55
N ALA A 165 1.60 -24.03 18.54
CA ALA A 165 0.20 -23.66 18.69
C ALA A 165 -0.68 -24.82 19.19
N ALA A 166 -0.39 -26.06 18.76
CA ALA A 166 -1.11 -27.26 19.16
C ALA A 166 -1.03 -27.55 20.68
N LYS A 167 -0.02 -27.00 21.37
CA LYS A 167 0.13 -27.10 22.83
C LYS A 167 -0.95 -26.33 23.60
N LYS A 168 -1.63 -25.37 22.95
CA LYS A 168 -2.70 -24.54 23.53
C LYS A 168 -2.29 -23.90 24.87
N GLU A 169 -1.06 -23.41 24.93
CA GLU A 169 -0.54 -22.68 26.09
C GLU A 169 -1.42 -21.46 26.40
N GLN A 170 -1.62 -21.15 27.68
CA GLN A 170 -2.37 -19.96 28.08
C GLN A 170 -1.51 -18.70 27.88
N LEU A 171 -1.80 -17.96 26.82
CA LEU A 171 -1.08 -16.75 26.44
C LEU A 171 -1.79 -15.49 26.93
N SER A 172 -1.02 -14.43 27.17
CA SER A 172 -1.59 -13.09 27.36
C SER A 172 -2.33 -12.64 26.09
N PRO A 173 -3.33 -11.74 26.20
CA PRO A 173 -4.13 -11.34 25.03
C PRO A 173 -3.31 -10.84 23.82
N PRO A 174 -2.24 -10.03 23.99
CA PRO A 174 -1.39 -9.63 22.86
C PRO A 174 -0.66 -10.80 22.20
N ARG A 175 -0.14 -11.75 23.00
CA ARG A 175 0.58 -12.94 22.50
C ARG A 175 -0.35 -13.89 21.75
N ALA A 176 -1.55 -14.12 22.29
CA ALA A 176 -2.58 -14.93 21.62
C ALA A 176 -2.96 -14.33 20.26
N ARG A 177 -3.14 -13.01 20.20
CA ARG A 177 -3.44 -12.29 18.96
C ARG A 177 -2.30 -12.36 17.94
N LEU A 178 -1.05 -12.27 18.39
CA LEU A 178 0.10 -12.43 17.49
C LEU A 178 0.13 -13.84 16.90
N LEU A 179 -0.01 -14.87 17.74
CA LEU A 179 -0.04 -16.26 17.28
C LEU A 179 -1.17 -16.52 16.27
N GLU A 180 -2.37 -16.02 16.53
CA GLU A 180 -3.51 -16.11 15.61
C GLU A 180 -3.18 -15.51 14.23
N ARG A 181 -2.56 -14.31 14.20
CA ARG A 181 -2.19 -13.63 12.96
C ARG A 181 -1.10 -14.36 12.20
N VAL A 182 -0.07 -14.83 12.89
CA VAL A 182 1.01 -15.61 12.30
C VAL A 182 0.47 -16.89 11.65
N LEU A 183 -0.39 -17.64 12.36
CA LEU A 183 -1.02 -18.85 11.82
C LEU A 183 -1.90 -18.54 10.61
N ARG A 184 -2.70 -17.47 10.69
CA ARG A 184 -3.52 -16.99 9.57
C ARG A 184 -2.65 -16.70 8.35
N ASP A 185 -1.52 -16.02 8.53
CA ASP A 185 -0.65 -15.57 7.45
C ASP A 185 0.11 -16.75 6.80
N PHE A 186 0.54 -17.75 7.58
CA PHE A 186 1.04 -19.01 7.00
C PHE A 186 -0.03 -19.76 6.20
N ARG A 187 -1.25 -19.90 6.72
CA ARG A 187 -2.37 -20.51 5.97
C ARG A 187 -2.63 -19.77 4.66
N ARG A 188 -2.62 -18.43 4.67
CA ARG A 188 -2.83 -17.58 3.49
C ARG A 188 -1.72 -17.69 2.44
N ASN A 189 -0.56 -18.18 2.85
CA ASN A 189 0.56 -18.52 1.98
C ASN A 189 0.54 -20.00 1.54
N GLY A 190 -0.48 -20.75 1.94
CA GLY A 190 -0.69 -22.14 1.53
C GLY A 190 0.07 -23.17 2.33
N LEU A 191 0.67 -22.81 3.48
CA LEU A 191 1.52 -23.74 4.26
C LEU A 191 0.72 -24.86 4.95
N ASP A 192 -0.61 -24.80 4.93
CA ASP A 192 -1.51 -25.90 5.33
C ASP A 192 -1.79 -26.90 4.20
N LEU A 193 -1.36 -26.60 2.97
CA LEU A 193 -1.63 -27.43 1.80
C LEU A 193 -0.53 -28.46 1.57
N GLU A 194 -0.88 -29.53 0.85
CA GLU A 194 0.08 -30.51 0.36
C GLU A 194 1.15 -29.89 -0.56
N PRO A 195 2.36 -30.46 -0.66
CA PRO A 195 3.48 -29.87 -1.40
C PRO A 195 3.17 -29.46 -2.84
N ALA A 196 2.36 -30.26 -3.55
CA ALA A 196 1.95 -29.96 -4.92
C ALA A 196 1.10 -28.68 -5.01
N LYS A 197 0.17 -28.49 -4.07
CA LYS A 197 -0.66 -27.28 -3.99
C LYS A 197 0.16 -26.07 -3.56
N GLN A 198 1.13 -26.24 -2.65
CA GLN A 198 2.06 -25.16 -2.29
C GLN A 198 2.90 -24.70 -3.48
N ALA A 199 3.42 -25.63 -4.28
CA ALA A 199 4.14 -25.31 -5.51
C ALA A 199 3.25 -24.52 -6.48
N ARG A 200 1.99 -24.95 -6.65
CA ARG A 200 1.02 -24.21 -7.47
C ARG A 200 0.72 -22.82 -6.93
N ILE A 201 0.60 -22.63 -5.61
CA ILE A 201 0.42 -21.30 -5.00
C ILE A 201 1.61 -20.38 -5.30
N ARG A 202 2.85 -20.89 -5.27
CA ARG A 202 4.04 -20.11 -5.64
C ARG A 202 4.01 -19.68 -7.09
N GLU A 203 3.74 -20.62 -8.00
CA GLU A 203 3.61 -20.32 -9.44
C GLU A 203 2.48 -19.29 -9.70
N LEU A 204 1.33 -19.44 -9.05
CA LEU A 204 0.22 -18.50 -9.16
C LEU A 204 0.62 -17.10 -8.68
N ASN A 205 1.39 -16.99 -7.60
CA ASN A 205 1.89 -15.69 -7.12
C ASN A 205 2.79 -15.02 -8.17
N GLU A 206 3.74 -15.77 -8.74
CA GLU A 206 4.65 -15.26 -9.78
C GLU A 206 3.87 -14.79 -11.02
N LEU A 207 2.93 -15.61 -11.51
CA LEU A 207 2.10 -15.29 -12.67
C LEU A 207 1.20 -14.07 -12.42
N ILE A 208 0.59 -13.95 -11.23
CA ILE A 208 -0.24 -12.80 -10.86
C ILE A 208 0.62 -11.53 -10.77
N THR A 209 1.78 -11.59 -10.12
CA THR A 209 2.68 -10.44 -9.99
C THR A 209 3.19 -9.99 -11.35
N LYS A 210 3.66 -10.91 -12.19
CA LYS A 210 4.13 -10.59 -13.54
C LYS A 210 3.01 -10.00 -14.40
N GLY A 211 1.82 -10.61 -14.35
CA GLY A 211 0.66 -10.09 -15.08
C GLY A 211 0.26 -8.68 -14.64
N ALA A 212 0.30 -8.38 -13.34
CA ALA A 212 0.02 -7.04 -12.84
C ALA A 212 1.07 -6.01 -13.32
N GLN A 213 2.36 -6.36 -13.28
CA GLN A 213 3.44 -5.52 -13.80
C GLN A 213 3.31 -5.25 -15.29
N ASP A 214 2.96 -6.27 -16.08
CA ASP A 214 2.74 -6.15 -17.52
C ASP A 214 1.52 -5.26 -17.81
N PHE A 215 0.44 -5.41 -17.04
CA PHE A 215 -0.76 -4.58 -17.16
C PHE A 215 -0.43 -3.10 -16.95
N ASP A 216 0.29 -2.77 -15.87
CA ASP A 216 0.68 -1.39 -15.55
C ASP A 216 1.65 -0.83 -16.58
N SER A 217 2.62 -1.62 -17.03
CA SER A 217 3.59 -1.24 -18.06
C SER A 217 2.91 -0.94 -19.40
N ASN A 218 1.90 -1.74 -19.78
CA ASN A 218 1.14 -1.50 -21.00
C ASN A 218 0.35 -0.19 -20.94
N ILE A 219 -0.24 0.17 -19.79
CA ILE A 219 -0.93 1.46 -19.60
C ILE A 219 0.08 2.62 -19.71
N ALA A 220 1.23 2.51 -19.02
CA ALA A 220 2.26 3.55 -19.05
C ALA A 220 2.85 3.76 -20.45
N ALA A 221 2.98 2.69 -21.26
CA ALA A 221 3.44 2.77 -22.63
C ALA A 221 2.34 3.21 -23.63
N SER A 222 1.07 3.18 -23.24
CA SER A 222 -0.04 3.50 -24.13
C SER A 222 -0.24 5.01 -24.22
N LYS A 223 0.08 5.56 -25.38
CA LYS A 223 -0.16 6.96 -25.73
C LYS A 223 -1.02 7.05 -26.98
N LEU A 224 -2.29 7.37 -26.79
CA LEU A 224 -3.25 7.59 -27.86
C LEU A 224 -3.48 9.08 -28.04
N PHE A 225 -4.08 9.45 -29.16
CA PHE A 225 -4.21 10.84 -29.56
C PHE A 225 -5.54 11.10 -30.25
N ILE A 226 -5.96 12.36 -30.21
CA ILE A 226 -6.89 12.94 -31.16
C ILE A 226 -6.22 14.15 -31.80
N ASP A 227 -6.67 14.50 -33.01
CA ASP A 227 -6.31 15.78 -33.64
C ASP A 227 -7.53 16.70 -33.55
N ALA A 228 -7.30 17.95 -33.14
CA ALA A 228 -8.33 18.97 -33.05
C ALA A 228 -7.77 20.31 -33.52
N THR A 229 -8.58 21.11 -34.21
CA THR A 229 -8.19 22.47 -34.58
C THR A 229 -8.15 23.38 -33.34
N PRO A 230 -7.40 24.50 -33.36
CA PRO A 230 -7.39 25.47 -32.27
C PRO A 230 -8.80 25.98 -31.92
N ALA A 231 -9.67 26.13 -32.91
CA ALA A 231 -11.07 26.54 -32.71
C ALA A 231 -11.88 25.48 -31.95
N GLU A 232 -11.63 24.20 -32.19
CA GLU A 232 -12.28 23.10 -31.48
C GLU A 232 -11.80 22.96 -30.02
N LEU A 233 -10.65 23.56 -29.67
CA LEU A 233 -10.07 23.58 -28.32
C LEU A 233 -10.40 24.87 -27.54
N GLU A 234 -11.48 25.57 -27.93
CA GLU A 234 -11.95 26.76 -27.22
C GLU A 234 -12.23 26.44 -25.73
N GLY A 235 -11.76 27.32 -24.85
CA GLY A 235 -11.91 27.23 -23.40
C GLY A 235 -10.66 26.74 -22.67
N LEU A 236 -9.69 26.15 -23.39
CA LEU A 236 -8.43 25.77 -22.76
C LEU A 236 -7.57 26.98 -22.35
N PRO A 237 -6.77 26.86 -21.27
CA PRO A 237 -5.85 27.91 -20.85
C PRO A 237 -4.90 28.33 -21.97
N ALA A 238 -4.58 29.62 -22.02
CA ALA A 238 -3.69 30.17 -23.05
C ALA A 238 -2.29 29.54 -22.97
N GLU A 239 -1.79 29.25 -21.77
CA GLU A 239 -0.51 28.57 -21.58
C GLU A 239 -0.52 27.15 -22.16
N TRP A 240 -1.65 26.44 -22.03
CA TRP A 240 -1.79 25.10 -22.61
C TRP A 240 -1.77 25.17 -24.13
N LEU A 241 -2.51 26.10 -24.75
CA LEU A 241 -2.53 26.29 -26.20
C LEU A 241 -1.14 26.70 -26.74
N ALA A 242 -0.42 27.54 -26.01
CA ALA A 242 0.94 27.96 -26.37
C ALA A 242 1.94 26.78 -26.33
N ALA A 243 1.77 25.85 -25.38
CA ALA A 243 2.58 24.64 -25.28
C ALA A 243 2.25 23.59 -26.37
N HIS A 244 1.13 23.74 -27.06
CA HIS A 244 0.64 22.80 -28.08
C HIS A 244 0.41 23.50 -29.43
N PRO A 245 1.48 23.90 -30.13
CA PRO A 245 1.35 24.58 -31.41
C PRO A 245 0.70 23.67 -32.46
N ALA A 246 -0.11 24.26 -33.35
CA ALA A 246 -0.70 23.54 -34.46
C ALA A 246 0.39 23.00 -35.41
N GLY A 247 0.21 21.76 -35.85
CA GLY A 247 1.08 21.14 -36.84
C GLY A 247 0.86 21.69 -38.26
N PRO A 248 1.59 21.16 -39.26
CA PRO A 248 1.50 21.62 -40.65
C PRO A 248 0.12 21.54 -41.28
N ASN A 249 -0.75 20.67 -40.77
CA ASN A 249 -2.13 20.49 -41.19
C ASN A 249 -3.13 21.41 -40.46
N GLY A 250 -2.65 22.32 -39.60
CA GLY A 250 -3.48 23.26 -38.85
C GLY A 250 -4.18 22.65 -37.62
N THR A 251 -3.89 21.41 -37.26
CA THR A 251 -4.45 20.74 -36.07
C THR A 251 -3.42 20.64 -34.96
N ILE A 252 -3.90 20.68 -33.72
CA ILE A 252 -3.17 20.37 -32.50
C ILE A 252 -3.39 18.89 -32.18
N ARG A 253 -2.29 18.16 -31.98
CA ARG A 253 -2.33 16.76 -31.58
C ARG A 253 -2.38 16.66 -30.06
N VAL A 254 -3.51 16.19 -29.55
CA VAL A 254 -3.81 16.11 -28.11
C VAL A 254 -3.64 14.68 -27.64
N SER A 255 -2.81 14.44 -26.62
CA SER A 255 -2.55 13.10 -26.13
C SER A 255 -3.47 12.67 -25.00
N THR A 256 -3.49 11.37 -24.71
CA THR A 256 -4.16 10.82 -23.52
C THR A 256 -3.34 10.95 -22.23
N ASP A 257 -2.19 11.61 -22.26
CA ASP A 257 -1.39 11.83 -21.05
C ASP A 257 -2.10 12.83 -20.13
N TYR A 258 -1.88 12.70 -18.83
CA TYR A 258 -2.61 13.49 -17.83
C TYR A 258 -2.54 15.01 -18.03
N PRO A 259 -1.38 15.60 -18.44
CA PRO A 259 -1.29 17.02 -18.74
C PRO A 259 -2.18 17.51 -19.89
N ASP A 260 -2.63 16.62 -20.78
CA ASP A 260 -3.53 16.96 -21.89
C ASP A 260 -4.96 16.56 -21.57
N TYR A 261 -5.14 15.36 -21.02
CA TYR A 261 -6.44 14.78 -20.71
C TYR A 261 -7.24 15.66 -19.75
N PHE A 262 -6.68 15.97 -18.58
CA PHE A 262 -7.45 16.69 -17.55
C PHE A 262 -7.83 18.10 -17.99
N PRO A 263 -6.95 18.92 -18.59
CA PRO A 263 -7.36 20.22 -19.12
C PRO A 263 -8.45 20.13 -20.17
N VAL A 264 -8.35 19.20 -21.13
CA VAL A 264 -9.36 19.04 -22.19
C VAL A 264 -10.71 18.63 -21.63
N ILE A 265 -10.77 17.63 -20.74
CA ILE A 265 -12.04 17.19 -20.14
C ILE A 265 -12.69 18.29 -19.28
N THR A 266 -11.86 19.08 -18.58
CA THR A 266 -12.31 20.11 -17.64
C THR A 266 -12.75 21.39 -18.33
N TYR A 267 -11.96 21.90 -19.27
CA TYR A 267 -12.11 23.28 -19.78
C TYR A 267 -12.61 23.37 -21.22
N ALA A 268 -12.52 22.31 -22.02
CA ALA A 268 -12.96 22.38 -23.41
C ALA A 268 -14.47 22.63 -23.48
N LYS A 269 -14.86 23.72 -24.16
CA LYS A 269 -16.26 24.04 -24.42
C LYS A 269 -16.87 23.08 -25.45
N ASN A 270 -16.09 22.66 -26.44
CA ASN A 270 -16.53 21.65 -27.40
C ASN A 270 -16.53 20.25 -26.78
N ARG A 271 -17.71 19.79 -26.35
CA ARG A 271 -17.86 18.48 -25.69
C ARG A 271 -17.61 17.29 -26.62
N SER A 272 -17.65 17.46 -27.93
CA SER A 272 -17.31 16.40 -28.88
C SER A 272 -15.82 16.07 -28.84
N VAL A 273 -14.95 17.08 -28.70
CA VAL A 273 -13.51 16.89 -28.51
C VAL A 273 -13.22 16.19 -27.18
N ALA A 274 -13.85 16.66 -26.09
CA ALA A 274 -13.73 16.03 -24.78
C ALA A 274 -14.19 14.55 -24.83
N LEU A 275 -15.30 14.25 -25.50
CA LEU A 275 -15.79 12.89 -25.68
C LEU A 275 -14.84 12.02 -26.53
N ALA A 276 -14.28 12.57 -27.60
CA ALA A 276 -13.31 11.85 -28.44
C ALA A 276 -12.05 11.50 -27.65
N LEU A 277 -11.50 12.44 -26.88
CA LEU A 277 -10.33 12.20 -26.04
C LEU A 277 -10.64 11.23 -24.89
N TYR A 278 -11.82 11.37 -24.26
CA TYR A 278 -12.32 10.44 -23.24
C TYR A 278 -12.32 9.00 -23.75
N LYS A 279 -12.87 8.77 -24.94
CA LYS A 279 -12.87 7.43 -25.55
C LYS A 279 -11.46 6.91 -25.80
N GLN A 280 -10.53 7.73 -26.26
CA GLN A 280 -9.13 7.29 -26.42
C GLN A 280 -8.51 6.93 -25.06
N PHE A 281 -8.70 7.77 -24.04
CA PHE A 281 -8.13 7.56 -22.71
C PHE A 281 -8.59 6.25 -22.05
N ASP A 282 -9.89 5.94 -22.14
CA ASP A 282 -10.48 4.73 -21.58
C ASP A 282 -10.19 3.46 -22.39
N ASN A 283 -9.71 3.60 -23.64
CA ASN A 283 -9.28 2.47 -24.48
C ASN A 283 -7.76 2.27 -24.49
N ARG A 284 -7.01 2.98 -23.65
CA ARG A 284 -5.56 2.78 -23.53
C ARG A 284 -5.22 1.34 -23.19
N ALA A 285 -4.29 0.79 -23.95
CA ALA A 285 -3.82 -0.59 -23.88
C ALA A 285 -4.90 -1.68 -23.96
N ALA A 286 -6.13 -1.37 -24.40
CA ALA A 286 -7.23 -2.33 -24.42
C ALA A 286 -6.89 -3.60 -25.26
N ASP A 287 -6.14 -3.42 -26.34
CA ASP A 287 -5.64 -4.48 -27.22
C ASP A 287 -4.77 -5.52 -26.49
N LYS A 288 -4.06 -5.11 -25.43
CA LYS A 288 -3.18 -6.00 -24.64
C LYS A 288 -3.80 -6.38 -23.30
N ASN A 289 -4.43 -5.41 -22.63
CA ASN A 289 -4.79 -5.51 -21.23
C ASN A 289 -6.11 -6.22 -20.98
N LEU A 290 -7.03 -6.31 -21.95
CA LEU A 290 -8.28 -7.04 -21.76
C LEU A 290 -8.03 -8.55 -21.55
N ALA A 291 -7.31 -9.19 -22.48
CA ALA A 291 -6.98 -10.60 -22.37
C ALA A 291 -6.07 -10.91 -21.16
N LEU A 292 -5.16 -9.98 -20.84
CA LEU A 292 -4.30 -10.09 -19.66
C LEU A 292 -5.11 -10.00 -18.36
N LEU A 293 -6.08 -9.10 -18.28
CA LEU A 293 -6.97 -8.96 -17.12
C LEU A 293 -7.77 -10.25 -16.90
N ASP A 294 -8.36 -10.83 -17.94
CA ASP A 294 -9.08 -12.11 -17.83
C ASP A 294 -8.19 -13.22 -17.27
N ARG A 295 -6.94 -13.31 -17.74
CA ARG A 295 -5.96 -14.25 -17.21
C ARG A 295 -5.66 -13.99 -15.73
N ILE A 296 -5.42 -12.74 -15.34
CA ILE A 296 -5.16 -12.38 -13.93
C ILE A 296 -6.35 -12.74 -13.04
N LEU A 297 -7.58 -12.48 -13.49
CA LEU A 297 -8.80 -12.81 -12.76
C LEU A 297 -8.96 -14.32 -12.57
N ALA A 298 -8.70 -15.11 -13.61
CA ALA A 298 -8.71 -16.57 -13.53
C ALA A 298 -7.66 -17.11 -12.53
N LEU A 299 -6.42 -16.61 -12.60
CA LEU A 299 -5.35 -17.00 -11.67
C LEU A 299 -5.69 -16.64 -10.21
N ARG A 300 -6.25 -15.45 -9.98
CA ARG A 300 -6.73 -15.02 -8.65
C ARG A 300 -7.86 -15.89 -8.13
N HIS A 301 -8.79 -16.29 -9.00
CA HIS A 301 -9.85 -17.22 -8.66
C HIS A 301 -9.29 -18.59 -8.26
N GLU A 302 -8.39 -19.15 -9.06
CA GLU A 302 -7.74 -20.43 -8.77
C GLU A 302 -7.01 -20.40 -7.42
N LYS A 303 -6.18 -19.37 -7.19
CA LYS A 303 -5.47 -19.18 -5.92
C LYS A 303 -6.43 -19.14 -4.72
N ALA A 304 -7.51 -18.38 -4.82
CA ALA A 304 -8.50 -18.30 -3.75
C ALA A 304 -9.13 -19.67 -3.44
N LYS A 305 -9.48 -20.44 -4.48
CA LYS A 305 -10.05 -21.78 -4.33
C LYS A 305 -9.07 -22.77 -3.72
N LEU A 306 -7.81 -22.75 -4.14
CA LEU A 306 -6.77 -23.61 -3.57
C LEU A 306 -6.56 -23.35 -2.07
N LEU A 307 -6.70 -22.10 -1.64
CA LEU A 307 -6.58 -21.68 -0.24
C LEU A 307 -7.88 -21.82 0.57
N GLY A 308 -8.96 -22.33 -0.04
CA GLY A 308 -10.24 -22.59 0.63
C GLY A 308 -11.18 -21.38 0.74
N TYR A 309 -10.96 -20.31 -0.01
CA TYR A 309 -11.83 -19.13 -0.03
C TYR A 309 -12.92 -19.24 -1.10
N ALA A 310 -14.07 -18.63 -0.84
CA ALA A 310 -15.18 -18.59 -1.81
C ALA A 310 -14.82 -17.74 -3.03
N THR A 311 -14.22 -16.56 -2.82
CA THR A 311 -13.75 -15.66 -3.88
C THR A 311 -12.38 -15.06 -3.57
N TRP A 312 -11.75 -14.45 -4.58
CA TRP A 312 -10.55 -13.63 -4.39
C TRP A 312 -10.81 -12.45 -3.44
N ALA A 313 -12.01 -11.86 -3.47
CA ALA A 313 -12.37 -10.76 -2.58
C ALA A 313 -12.37 -11.21 -1.12
N ASP A 314 -12.91 -12.39 -0.81
CA ASP A 314 -12.89 -12.94 0.56
C ASP A 314 -11.45 -13.18 1.04
N TYR A 315 -10.57 -13.69 0.17
CA TYR A 315 -9.14 -13.80 0.46
C TYR A 315 -8.50 -12.45 0.76
N VAL A 316 -8.78 -11.41 -0.03
CA VAL A 316 -8.14 -10.09 0.16
C VAL A 316 -8.69 -9.33 1.38
N ILE A 317 -9.97 -9.54 1.72
CA ILE A 317 -10.68 -8.75 2.75
C ILE A 317 -10.52 -9.37 4.14
N GLU A 318 -10.28 -10.66 4.28
CA GLU A 318 -10.11 -11.33 5.58
C GLU A 318 -9.22 -10.58 6.60
N PRO A 319 -8.01 -10.07 6.26
CA PRO A 319 -7.19 -9.34 7.22
C PRO A 319 -7.68 -7.92 7.51
N ARG A 320 -8.62 -7.39 6.72
CA ARG A 320 -9.15 -6.02 6.80
C ARG A 320 -10.26 -5.91 7.85
N MET A 321 -10.69 -4.68 8.12
CA MET A 321 -11.78 -4.41 9.06
C MET A 321 -13.12 -4.99 8.59
N ALA A 322 -13.37 -5.00 7.27
CA ALA A 322 -14.65 -5.44 6.69
C ALA A 322 -14.86 -6.97 6.72
N LYS A 323 -13.81 -7.77 6.97
CA LYS A 323 -13.83 -9.24 7.11
C LYS A 323 -14.22 -10.08 5.90
N ASP A 324 -15.25 -9.70 5.16
CA ASP A 324 -15.75 -10.46 4.01
C ASP A 324 -16.26 -9.56 2.87
N ALA A 325 -16.42 -10.16 1.68
CA ALA A 325 -16.89 -9.44 0.51
C ALA A 325 -18.34 -8.96 0.63
N LYS A 326 -19.19 -9.68 1.38
CA LYS A 326 -20.61 -9.34 1.58
C LYS A 326 -20.76 -8.02 2.34
N THR A 327 -19.95 -7.81 3.37
CA THR A 327 -19.93 -6.59 4.18
C THR A 327 -19.55 -5.39 3.33
N VAL A 328 -18.55 -5.54 2.45
CA VAL A 328 -18.16 -4.47 1.50
C VAL A 328 -19.29 -4.17 0.51
N ALA A 329 -19.90 -5.19 -0.08
CA ALA A 329 -21.01 -5.02 -1.01
C ALA A 329 -22.22 -4.31 -0.35
N GLY A 330 -22.57 -4.70 0.87
CA GLY A 330 -23.62 -4.05 1.66
C GLY A 330 -23.32 -2.58 1.97
N PHE A 331 -22.06 -2.28 2.32
CA PHE A 331 -21.62 -0.90 2.55
C PHE A 331 -21.73 -0.03 1.29
N LEU A 332 -21.25 -0.51 0.14
CA LEU A 332 -21.29 0.22 -1.13
C LEU A 332 -22.73 0.45 -1.60
N GLU A 333 -23.59 -0.56 -1.47
CA GLU A 333 -25.01 -0.44 -1.81
C GLU A 333 -25.73 0.53 -0.86
N GLY A 334 -25.38 0.50 0.43
CA GLY A 334 -25.84 1.49 1.39
C GLY A 334 -25.41 2.91 0.99
N LEU A 335 -24.14 3.11 0.65
CA LEU A 335 -23.63 4.41 0.22
C LEU A 335 -24.37 4.93 -1.02
N ARG A 336 -24.55 4.08 -2.04
CA ARG A 336 -25.30 4.40 -3.25
C ARG A 336 -26.72 4.88 -2.95
N LYS A 337 -27.43 4.22 -2.03
CA LYS A 337 -28.79 4.62 -1.63
C LYS A 337 -28.82 5.99 -0.95
N HIS A 338 -27.88 6.27 -0.05
CA HIS A 338 -27.85 7.54 0.68
C HIS A 338 -27.41 8.71 -0.19
N SER A 339 -26.51 8.49 -1.17
CA SER A 339 -26.07 9.54 -2.08
C SER A 339 -27.02 9.78 -3.26
N ALA A 340 -27.95 8.86 -3.55
CA ALA A 340 -28.82 8.92 -4.72
C ALA A 340 -29.60 10.23 -4.87
N LYS A 341 -30.18 10.77 -3.78
CA LYS A 341 -30.93 12.03 -3.84
C LYS A 341 -30.04 13.21 -4.24
N LYS A 342 -28.84 13.29 -3.66
CA LYS A 342 -27.88 14.36 -3.96
C LYS A 342 -27.36 14.23 -5.39
N ALA A 343 -27.03 13.01 -5.81
CA ALA A 343 -26.60 12.73 -7.18
C ALA A 343 -27.67 13.12 -8.21
N ALA A 344 -28.95 12.84 -7.94
CA ALA A 344 -30.05 13.25 -8.83
C ALA A 344 -30.16 14.79 -8.96
N VAL A 345 -29.88 15.53 -7.89
CA VAL A 345 -29.84 17.01 -7.92
C VAL A 345 -28.63 17.52 -8.71
N GLU A 346 -27.47 16.84 -8.60
CA GLU A 346 -26.25 17.22 -9.33
C GLU A 346 -26.30 16.87 -10.82
N LEU A 347 -27.10 15.87 -11.20
CA LEU A 347 -27.29 15.43 -12.60
C LEU A 347 -28.35 16.23 -13.37
N ALA A 348 -29.31 16.84 -12.68
CA ALA A 348 -30.44 17.58 -13.27
C ALA A 348 -30.04 18.98 -13.73
#